data_AF-Q87N18-F1
#
_entry.id   AF-Q87N18-F1
#
_cell.length_a   1.000
_cell.length_b   1.000
_cell.length_c   1.000
_cell.angle_alpha   90.00
_cell.angle_beta   90.00
_cell.angle_gamma   90.00
#
_symmetry.space_group_name_H-M   'P 1'
#
loop_
_entity.id
_entity.type
_entity.pdbx_description
1 polymer ?
#
loop_
_entity_poly.entity_id
_entity_poly.type
_entity_poly.pdbx_seq_one_letter_code
_entity_poly.pdbx_strand_id
1 'polypeptide(L)' 'MAVQKNRKTRSKRGMRRSHDALTTAALSVDATSGETHLRHNVTAEGYYRGQKVINK' A
#
# COMPACT_ATOMS: atom_id res chain seq x y z
N MET A 1 -25.54 32.19 -7.56
CA MET A 1 -25.02 31.02 -6.82
C MET A 1 -25.26 29.76 -7.65
N ALA A 2 -24.23 29.01 -8.02
CA ALA A 2 -24.39 27.80 -8.82
C ALA A 2 -24.72 26.61 -7.92
N VAL A 3 -25.78 25.87 -8.25
CA VAL A 3 -26.22 24.67 -7.54
C VAL A 3 -26.61 23.58 -8.53
N GLN A 4 -26.39 22.31 -8.19
CA GLN A 4 -26.85 21.21 -9.05
C GLN A 4 -28.39 21.19 -9.11
N LYS A 5 -28.95 21.03 -10.31
CA LYS A 5 -30.41 20.91 -10.49
C LYS A 5 -30.97 19.58 -9.97
N ASN A 6 -30.25 18.49 -10.27
CA ASN A 6 -30.69 17.12 -10.00
C ASN A 6 -29.66 16.36 -9.17
N ARG A 7 -30.15 15.41 -8.35
CA ARG A 7 -29.31 14.47 -7.61
C ARG A 7 -28.53 13.58 -8.60
N LYS A 8 -27.21 13.43 -8.39
CA LYS A 8 -26.39 12.48 -9.17
C LYS A 8 -26.79 11.04 -8.85
N THR A 9 -26.89 10.21 -9.88
CA THR A 9 -27.23 8.78 -9.74
C THR A 9 -26.15 8.02 -8.97
N ARG A 10 -26.51 6.90 -8.34
CA ARG A 10 -25.54 6.02 -7.64
C ARG A 10 -24.44 5.54 -8.59
N SER A 11 -24.79 5.24 -9.85
CA SER A 11 -23.84 4.87 -10.91
C SER A 11 -22.81 5.98 -11.18
N LYS A 12 -23.24 7.23 -11.39
CA LYS A 12 -22.31 8.35 -11.63
C LYS A 12 -21.42 8.66 -10.42
N ARG A 13 -21.93 8.44 -9.20
CA ARG A 13 -21.09 8.51 -7.99
C ARG A 13 -20.05 7.39 -7.98
N GLY A 14 -20.44 6.16 -8.32
CA GLY A 14 -19.53 5.01 -8.39
C GLY A 14 -18.43 5.20 -9.44
N MET A 15 -18.79 5.65 -10.65
CA MET A 15 -17.83 6.00 -11.71
C MET A 15 -16.87 7.11 -11.30
N ARG A 16 -17.31 8.08 -10.49
CA ARG A 16 -16.38 9.10 -9.97
C ARG A 16 -15.38 8.50 -8.98
N ARG A 17 -15.81 7.54 -8.16
CA ARG A 17 -14.99 6.87 -7.14
C ARG A 17 -14.26 5.62 -7.66
N SER A 18 -14.31 5.35 -8.96
CA SER A 18 -13.68 4.15 -9.53
C SER A 18 -12.16 4.15 -9.39
N HIS A 19 -11.56 5.32 -9.13
CA HIS A 19 -10.12 5.51 -8.96
C HIS A 19 -9.72 5.79 -7.50
N ASP A 20 -10.65 5.69 -6.53
CA ASP A 20 -10.37 5.98 -5.12
C ASP A 20 -9.75 4.77 -4.38
N ALA A 21 -9.55 3.63 -5.06
CA ALA A 21 -9.01 2.43 -4.44
C ALA A 21 -7.54 2.61 -4.02
N LEU A 22 -7.21 2.20 -2.80
CA LEU A 22 -5.84 2.20 -2.30
C LEU A 22 -5.03 1.07 -2.97
N THR A 23 -3.75 1.33 -3.23
CA THR A 23 -2.81 0.34 -3.74
C THR A 23 -2.04 -0.33 -2.61
N THR A 24 -1.78 -1.63 -2.74
CA THR A 24 -0.98 -2.39 -1.77
C THR A 24 0.50 -2.08 -1.95
N ALA A 25 1.27 -2.09 -0.85
CA ALA A 25 2.72 -1.91 -0.91
C ALA A 25 3.44 -3.15 -1.48
N ALA A 26 4.62 -2.93 -2.08
CA ALA A 26 5.45 -4.01 -2.59
C ALA A 26 6.22 -4.69 -1.45
N LEU A 27 5.93 -5.97 -1.20
CA LEU A 27 6.59 -6.78 -0.20
C LEU A 27 7.65 -7.68 -0.85
N SER A 28 8.71 -7.96 -0.11
CA SER A 28 9.76 -8.93 -0.44
C SER A 28 9.93 -9.89 0.75
N VAL A 29 10.60 -11.00 0.53
CA VAL A 29 10.95 -11.97 1.58
C VAL A 29 12.46 -11.92 1.75
N ASP A 30 12.93 -11.73 2.97
CA ASP A 30 14.37 -11.81 3.25
C ASP A 30 14.87 -13.25 3.16
N ALA A 31 16.02 -13.44 2.52
CA ALA A 31 16.53 -14.77 2.16
C ALA A 31 17.00 -15.60 3.36
N THR A 32 17.37 -14.97 4.48
CA THR A 32 17.95 -15.66 5.64
C THR A 32 16.93 -15.78 6.77
N SER A 33 16.23 -14.70 7.09
CA SER A 33 15.21 -14.69 8.15
C SER A 33 13.87 -15.26 7.68
N GLY A 34 13.58 -15.26 6.38
CA GLY A 34 12.27 -15.66 5.83
C GLY A 34 11.16 -14.64 6.09
N GLU A 35 11.49 -13.46 6.65
CA GLU A 35 10.51 -12.44 6.99
C GLU A 35 10.02 -11.65 5.79
N THR A 36 8.73 -11.36 5.75
CA THR A 36 8.18 -10.39 4.80
C THR A 36 8.50 -8.97 5.24
N HIS A 37 9.07 -8.19 4.34
CA HIS A 37 9.44 -6.80 4.58
C HIS A 37 9.11 -5.93 3.37
N LEU A 38 9.00 -4.61 3.59
CA LEU A 38 8.88 -3.69 2.47
C LEU A 38 10.13 -3.80 1.59
N ARG A 39 9.93 -3.83 0.27
CA ARG A 39 11.04 -3.92 -0.67
C ARG A 39 12.04 -2.79 -0.41
N HIS A 40 13.33 -3.13 -0.39
CA HIS A 40 14.45 -2.22 -0.08
C HIS A 40 14.43 -1.59 1.32
N ASN A 41 13.68 -2.16 2.27
CA ASN A 41 13.71 -1.77 3.67
C ASN A 41 14.28 -2.91 4.51
N VAL A 42 14.67 -2.63 5.75
CA VAL A 42 15.12 -3.67 6.71
C VAL A 42 13.90 -4.42 7.26
N THR A 43 14.04 -5.71 7.60
CA THR A 43 13.01 -6.49 8.28
C THR A 43 12.82 -6.03 9.73
N ALA A 44 11.76 -6.52 10.38
CA ALA A 44 11.45 -6.15 11.76
C ALA A 44 12.55 -6.61 12.75
N GLU A 45 13.14 -7.79 12.50
CA GLU A 45 14.25 -8.35 13.28
C GLU A 45 15.63 -7.79 12.87
N GLY A 46 15.67 -6.81 11.96
CA GLY A 46 16.90 -6.12 11.60
C GLY A 46 17.70 -6.77 10.49
N TYR A 47 17.10 -7.65 9.66
CA TYR A 47 17.77 -8.28 8.52
C TYR A 47 17.53 -7.49 7.22
N TYR A 48 18.54 -7.46 6.34
CA TYR A 48 18.39 -6.96 4.98
C TYR A 48 19.34 -7.70 4.05
N ARG A 49 18.80 -8.28 2.99
CA ARG A 49 19.57 -9.07 2.01
C ARG A 49 20.37 -10.20 2.69
N GLY A 50 19.76 -10.84 3.69
CA GLY A 50 20.33 -11.95 4.46
C GLY A 50 21.37 -11.58 5.51
N GLN A 51 21.66 -10.29 5.71
CA GLN A 51 22.61 -9.81 6.71
C GLN A 51 21.87 -9.10 7.85
N LYS A 52 22.28 -9.36 9.10
CA LYS A 52 21.77 -8.63 10.26
C LYS A 52 22.42 -7.24 10.29
N VAL A 53 21.67 -6.23 9.89
CA VAL A 53 22.12 -4.83 9.79
C VAL A 53 21.79 -4.02 11.03
N ILE A 54 20.76 -4.40 11.78
CA ILE A 54 20.39 -3.74 13.03
C ILE A 54 20.42 -4.80 14.14
N ASN A 55 21.26 -4.59 15.15
CA ASN A 55 21.15 -5.30 16.41
C ASN A 55 20.17 -4.52 17.29
N LYS A 56 19.00 -5.09 17.48
CA LYS A 56 18.01 -4.65 18.44
C LYS A 56 18.16 -5.40 19.75
#